data_AF-A0A6J1AZH3-F1
#
_entry.id   AF-A0A6J1AZH3-F1
#
_cell.length_a   1.000
_cell.length_b   1.000
_cell.length_c   1.000
_cell.angle_alpha   90.00
_cell.angle_beta   90.00
_cell.angle_gamma   90.00
#
_symmetry.space_group_name_H-M   'P 1'
#
loop_
_entity.id
_entity.type
_entity.pdbx_description
1 polymer ?
#
loop_
_entity_poly.entity_id
_entity_poly.type
_entity_poly.pdbx_seq_one_letter_code
_entity_poly.pdbx_strand_id
1 'polypeptide(L)'
;MDSDERPQQVTGVVIITLPPSDNPSLGKTITAFTLTNDVFPQSHQTQQRQQQEEEQTLPTTQILTPAPPSPQNPQLGFSFLGLFSDNPRKLLGFLGISLFALLLYSSAFSNTFVELRNSNNDDDEKPESFIFPLYHKLGADSELKLGRFVDVDTENLVASVEGGATGTQKINKLVASNAAVIDSAGTILPVRGNVYPDGLYFTYMLVGNPQRRYFLDIDTGSDLTWIQCDAPCSSCAKGANPLYKPTRVNIVASKDLMCTEVQKNQKPQNCETCQQCDYEIEYADRSSSLGVLARDKLHLVTANGSTTNLDVVFGCAYDQQGILLNTLSKTDGILGLSRAKVSLPSQLASKGIINNVVGHCLATDVGAAGYMFLGDDFVPNWGMSWVPMLGNPSTEFYHTQIVKINYGSSSLSLGRQHSNIGRVVFDSGSSYTYFTKQAYAELVASLSEVSEVGFIQDVADTTLPMCWQAPFPIRSIKDVKQFFKTLTLQFGSNWWIISKRFHIPPEGYLIISNKGNVCLGILDGSKVHDGSTIILGDISLRGRLVVYDNEKLKIGWTQSDCAQPRRFKSLPFFEG
;
A
#
# COMPACT_ATOMS: atom_id res chain seq x y z
N MET A 1 38.19 -33.16 9.19
CA MET A 1 38.01 -34.17 8.14
C MET A 1 36.89 -35.10 8.59
N ASP A 2 35.66 -34.98 8.11
CA ASP A 2 35.14 -33.98 7.16
C ASP A 2 33.79 -33.46 7.64
N SER A 3 33.50 -32.19 7.36
CA SER A 3 32.18 -31.58 7.51
C SER A 3 31.58 -31.41 6.12
N ASP A 4 30.62 -32.26 5.76
CA ASP A 4 29.86 -32.22 4.51
C ASP A 4 28.92 -30.99 4.48
N GLU A 5 29.49 -29.80 4.36
CA GLU A 5 28.74 -28.56 4.11
C GLU A 5 28.18 -28.57 2.69
N ARG A 6 27.07 -29.29 2.54
CA ARG A 6 26.24 -29.24 1.33
C ARG A 6 25.79 -27.79 1.12
N PRO A 7 26.10 -27.16 -0.03
CA PRO A 7 25.76 -25.76 -0.26
C PRO A 7 24.25 -25.56 -0.23
N GLN A 8 23.81 -24.47 0.38
CA GLN A 8 22.39 -24.11 0.45
C GLN A 8 21.86 -23.87 -0.97
N GLN A 9 21.10 -24.84 -1.50
CA GLN A 9 20.64 -24.82 -2.87
C GLN A 9 19.45 -23.85 -3.01
N VAL A 10 19.64 -22.76 -3.74
CA VAL A 10 18.55 -21.86 -4.16
C VAL A 10 17.80 -22.53 -5.31
N THR A 11 16.52 -22.83 -5.11
CA THR A 11 15.70 -23.70 -5.99
C THR A 11 14.55 -22.97 -6.67
N GLY A 12 14.79 -21.76 -7.19
CA GLY A 12 13.76 -20.95 -7.86
C GLY A 12 14.29 -20.12 -9.03
N VAL A 13 13.63 -20.24 -10.18
CA VAL A 13 13.60 -19.25 -11.27
C VAL A 13 12.11 -18.97 -11.52
N VAL A 14 11.66 -17.73 -11.39
CA VAL A 14 10.24 -17.39 -11.53
C VAL A 14 9.89 -17.25 -13.01
N ILE A 15 9.35 -18.32 -13.57
CA ILE A 15 8.66 -18.30 -14.87
C ILE A 15 7.17 -18.08 -14.55
N ILE A 16 6.46 -17.13 -15.17
CA ILE A 16 5.62 -17.28 -16.39
C ILE A 16 5.25 -15.87 -16.93
N THR A 17 4.76 -15.80 -18.18
CA THR A 17 4.57 -14.62 -19.06
C THR A 17 3.75 -13.41 -18.59
N LEU A 18 4.21 -12.25 -19.10
CA LEU A 18 3.59 -10.92 -19.19
C LEU A 18 2.29 -10.84 -20.03
N PRO A 19 1.54 -9.72 -19.96
CA PRO A 19 0.75 -9.18 -21.09
C PRO A 19 1.64 -8.79 -22.29
N PRO A 20 1.09 -8.67 -23.52
CA PRO A 20 1.89 -8.33 -24.70
C PRO A 20 2.40 -6.88 -24.67
N SER A 21 3.57 -6.65 -25.29
CA SER A 21 4.34 -5.40 -25.20
C SER A 21 3.74 -4.20 -25.95
N ASP A 22 2.64 -4.41 -26.67
CA ASP A 22 1.87 -3.41 -27.41
C ASP A 22 0.75 -2.76 -26.58
N ASN A 23 0.36 -3.32 -25.43
CA ASN A 23 -0.72 -2.78 -24.60
C ASN A 23 -0.36 -2.56 -23.12
N PRO A 24 0.15 -1.35 -22.75
CA PRO A 24 0.52 -1.03 -21.36
C PRO A 24 -0.66 -0.83 -20.40
N SER A 25 -1.93 -0.94 -20.84
CA SER A 25 -3.10 -0.82 -19.93
C SER A 25 -3.17 -1.92 -18.86
N LEU A 26 -2.53 -3.05 -19.13
CA LEU A 26 -2.59 -4.28 -18.35
C LEU A 26 -1.80 -4.18 -17.03
N GLY A 27 -1.18 -3.02 -16.75
CA GLY A 27 -0.57 -2.67 -15.48
C GLY A 27 0.83 -3.23 -15.28
N LYS A 28 1.33 -3.09 -14.05
CA LYS A 28 2.64 -3.59 -13.63
C LYS A 28 2.51 -4.58 -12.48
N THR A 29 3.59 -5.31 -12.25
CA THR A 29 3.81 -6.06 -11.00
C THR A 29 5.24 -5.82 -10.57
N ILE A 30 5.54 -4.56 -10.23
CA ILE A 30 6.84 -4.18 -9.69
C ILE A 30 6.89 -4.68 -8.24
N THR A 31 7.43 -5.87 -8.04
CA THR A 31 7.72 -6.40 -6.71
C THR A 31 9.02 -7.20 -6.76
N ALA A 32 10.08 -6.78 -6.08
CA ALA A 32 11.40 -7.41 -6.19
C ALA A 32 11.61 -8.47 -5.11
N PHE A 33 12.18 -9.64 -5.44
CA PHE A 33 12.30 -10.74 -4.48
C PHE A 33 13.67 -11.43 -4.43
N THR A 34 14.01 -11.85 -3.22
CA THR A 34 14.98 -12.91 -2.93
C THR A 34 14.24 -14.07 -2.28
N LEU A 35 14.65 -15.31 -2.60
CA LEU A 35 14.12 -16.52 -1.98
C LEU A 35 15.26 -17.39 -1.44
N THR A 36 15.27 -17.60 -0.13
CA THR A 36 16.12 -18.56 0.59
C THR A 36 15.25 -19.65 1.21
N ASN A 37 15.71 -20.90 1.20
CA ASN A 37 14.91 -22.04 1.68
C ASN A 37 14.87 -22.13 3.22
N ASP A 38 13.66 -22.23 3.78
CA ASP A 38 13.44 -22.50 5.22
C ASP A 38 13.71 -23.98 5.57
N VAL A 39 14.21 -24.23 6.78
CA VAL A 39 14.22 -25.57 7.41
C VAL A 39 13.52 -25.48 8.76
N PHE A 40 12.32 -26.07 8.86
CA PHE A 40 11.57 -26.16 10.12
C PHE A 40 12.02 -27.38 10.95
N PRO A 41 12.46 -27.19 12.22
CA PRO A 41 12.68 -28.31 13.13
C PRO A 41 11.35 -28.97 13.52
N GLN A 42 11.23 -30.29 13.33
CA GLN A 42 10.10 -31.06 13.87
C GLN A 42 10.32 -31.35 15.36
N SER A 43 9.41 -30.88 16.21
CA SER A 43 9.36 -31.27 17.62
C SER A 43 8.61 -32.58 17.80
N HIS A 44 9.34 -33.68 18.04
CA HIS A 44 8.74 -34.93 18.49
C HIS A 44 8.15 -34.78 19.90
N GLN A 45 6.86 -35.08 20.07
CA GLN A 45 6.31 -35.46 21.38
C GLN A 45 5.47 -36.75 21.26
N THR A 46 5.74 -37.67 22.19
CA THR A 46 5.26 -39.05 22.15
C THR A 46 3.83 -39.16 22.69
N GLN A 47 2.96 -39.89 22.00
CA GLN A 47 1.65 -40.25 22.54
C GLN A 47 1.77 -41.37 23.58
N GLN A 48 1.10 -41.20 24.73
CA GLN A 48 0.60 -42.31 25.54
C GLN A 48 -0.94 -42.22 25.58
N ARG A 49 -1.62 -43.37 25.60
CA ARG A 49 -3.09 -43.48 25.46
C ARG A 49 -3.62 -44.61 26.35
N GLN A 50 -4.58 -44.29 27.21
CA GLN A 50 -5.55 -45.11 27.99
C GLN A 50 -6.16 -44.15 29.04
N GLN A 51 -7.39 -44.21 29.55
CA GLN A 51 -8.69 -44.86 29.25
C GLN A 51 -9.77 -44.05 30.09
N GLN A 52 -11.09 -44.24 30.13
CA GLN A 52 -12.05 -45.24 29.64
C GLN A 52 -13.47 -44.62 29.48
N GLU A 53 -14.41 -45.41 28.97
CA GLU A 53 -15.88 -45.26 28.85
C GLU A 53 -16.59 -45.68 30.19
N GLU A 54 -17.89 -45.49 30.51
CA GLU A 54 -19.16 -45.06 29.85
C GLU A 54 -20.19 -44.63 31.00
N GLU A 55 -21.54 -44.51 31.02
CA GLU A 55 -22.77 -44.71 30.17
C GLU A 55 -24.04 -44.04 30.84
N GLN A 56 -25.11 -43.64 30.09
CA GLN A 56 -26.55 -43.36 30.49
C GLN A 56 -26.89 -42.24 31.56
N THR A 57 -28.12 -41.72 31.83
CA THR A 57 -29.55 -41.84 31.31
C THR A 57 -30.41 -40.55 31.55
N LEU A 58 -31.66 -40.53 31.03
CA LEU A 58 -32.78 -39.53 31.14
C LEU A 58 -33.61 -39.73 32.48
N PRO A 59 -34.69 -38.98 32.89
CA PRO A 59 -35.57 -38.11 32.09
C PRO A 59 -36.31 -36.86 32.68
N THR A 60 -37.08 -36.24 31.78
CA THR A 60 -38.03 -35.11 31.77
C THR A 60 -39.26 -35.15 32.72
N THR A 61 -39.81 -33.96 33.09
CA THR A 61 -41.26 -33.59 33.31
C THR A 61 -41.31 -32.05 33.52
N GLN A 62 -41.97 -31.17 32.73
CA GLN A 62 -43.39 -30.96 32.35
C GLN A 62 -44.29 -30.39 33.49
N ILE A 63 -45.26 -29.45 33.31
CA ILE A 63 -45.66 -28.51 32.23
C ILE A 63 -46.64 -27.45 32.84
N LEU A 64 -46.65 -26.16 32.39
CA LEU A 64 -47.82 -25.22 32.27
C LEU A 64 -47.49 -23.69 32.31
N THR A 65 -48.24 -22.92 31.51
CA THR A 65 -48.49 -21.46 31.60
C THR A 65 -50.01 -21.21 31.58
N PRO A 66 -50.51 -20.02 31.97
CA PRO A 66 -51.09 -19.13 30.94
C PRO A 66 -50.90 -17.62 31.19
N ALA A 67 -51.46 -16.78 30.30
CA ALA A 67 -51.43 -15.31 30.31
C ALA A 67 -52.76 -14.78 29.69
N PRO A 68 -52.92 -13.47 29.37
CA PRO A 68 -52.60 -12.22 30.08
C PRO A 68 -53.92 -11.50 30.52
N PRO A 69 -53.92 -10.19 30.88
CA PRO A 69 -54.12 -9.16 29.83
C PRO A 69 -53.35 -7.84 30.05
N SER A 70 -53.43 -6.95 29.05
CA SER A 70 -53.04 -5.53 29.06
C SER A 70 -54.32 -4.66 28.92
N PRO A 71 -54.29 -3.30 28.78
CA PRO A 71 -53.16 -2.36 28.80
C PRO A 71 -53.38 -1.10 29.68
N GLN A 72 -52.35 -0.26 29.82
CA GLN A 72 -52.43 1.21 29.67
C GLN A 72 -51.02 1.84 29.70
N ASN A 73 -50.91 3.11 29.25
CA ASN A 73 -49.66 3.84 29.08
C ASN A 73 -49.86 5.31 29.46
N PRO A 74 -48.96 5.90 30.27
CA PRO A 74 -48.56 7.28 30.02
C PRO A 74 -47.03 7.51 30.12
N GLN A 75 -46.57 8.58 29.47
CA GLN A 75 -45.17 9.02 29.45
C GLN A 75 -44.79 9.78 30.74
N LEU A 76 -43.55 9.62 31.24
CA LEU A 76 -42.53 10.69 31.29
C LEU A 76 -41.22 10.23 31.99
N GLY A 77 -40.10 10.90 31.68
CA GLY A 77 -38.97 11.13 32.61
C GLY A 77 -37.95 10.00 32.82
N PHE A 78 -36.81 10.04 32.12
CA PHE A 78 -35.60 9.32 32.52
C PHE A 78 -34.76 10.13 33.50
N SER A 79 -34.61 9.64 34.74
CA SER A 79 -33.75 10.23 35.79
C SER A 79 -32.68 9.24 36.22
N PHE A 80 -31.41 9.50 35.88
CA PHE A 80 -30.31 8.54 35.98
C PHE A 80 -29.78 8.22 37.40
N LEU A 81 -30.38 8.79 38.46
CA LEU A 81 -29.90 8.66 39.85
C LEU A 81 -30.67 7.67 40.75
N GLY A 82 -31.69 6.98 40.24
CA GLY A 82 -32.53 6.07 41.06
C GLY A 82 -32.07 4.60 41.18
N LEU A 83 -30.97 4.20 40.52
CA LEU A 83 -30.79 2.81 40.09
C LEU A 83 -30.14 1.83 41.10
N PHE A 84 -29.73 2.30 42.29
CA PHE A 84 -28.87 1.52 43.21
C PHE A 84 -29.33 1.47 44.69
N SER A 85 -30.60 1.74 45.01
CA SER A 85 -31.10 1.65 46.40
C SER A 85 -31.23 0.21 46.91
N ASP A 86 -32.01 -0.65 46.24
CA ASP A 86 -32.70 -1.74 46.95
C ASP A 86 -32.16 -3.17 46.71
N ASN A 87 -30.93 -3.36 46.22
CA ASN A 87 -30.34 -4.71 46.20
C ASN A 87 -28.80 -4.80 46.14
N PRO A 88 -28.11 -5.22 47.23
CA PRO A 88 -26.65 -5.39 47.20
C PRO A 88 -26.19 -6.50 46.24
N ARG A 89 -27.02 -7.51 45.93
CA ARG A 89 -26.67 -8.55 44.94
C ARG A 89 -26.58 -7.99 43.53
N LYS A 90 -27.34 -6.94 43.19
CA LYS A 90 -27.21 -6.25 41.89
C LYS A 90 -25.90 -5.44 41.83
N LEU A 91 -25.50 -4.80 42.93
CA LEU A 91 -24.23 -4.07 43.01
C LEU A 91 -23.03 -5.01 42.86
N LEU A 92 -23.03 -6.17 43.55
CA LEU A 92 -22.01 -7.20 43.34
C LEU A 92 -22.05 -7.79 41.92
N GLY A 93 -23.23 -7.94 41.31
CA GLY A 93 -23.36 -8.37 39.92
C GLY A 93 -22.71 -7.39 38.94
N PHE A 94 -22.98 -6.09 39.07
CA PHE A 94 -22.34 -5.05 38.26
C PHE A 94 -20.83 -4.94 38.50
N LEU A 95 -20.38 -5.04 39.77
CA LEU A 95 -18.96 -5.11 40.10
C LEU A 95 -18.29 -6.33 39.47
N GLY A 96 -18.91 -7.51 39.54
CA GLY A 96 -18.40 -8.73 38.93
C GLY A 96 -18.31 -8.65 37.41
N ILE A 97 -19.33 -8.11 36.75
CA ILE A 97 -19.33 -7.86 35.30
C ILE A 97 -18.25 -6.85 34.92
N SER A 98 -18.08 -5.77 35.70
CA SER A 98 -17.05 -4.76 35.49
C SER A 98 -15.64 -5.32 35.69
N LEU A 99 -15.42 -6.13 36.73
CA LEU A 99 -14.14 -6.82 36.96
C LEU A 99 -13.83 -7.82 35.85
N PHE A 100 -14.84 -8.57 35.38
CA PHE A 100 -14.67 -9.53 34.29
C PHE A 100 -14.40 -8.81 32.94
N ALA A 101 -15.04 -7.66 32.70
CA ALA A 101 -14.73 -6.80 31.56
C ALA A 101 -13.31 -6.22 31.66
N LEU A 102 -12.86 -5.79 32.85
CA LEU A 102 -11.48 -5.34 33.10
C LEU A 102 -10.44 -6.46 32.92
N LEU A 103 -10.77 -7.70 33.28
CA LEU A 103 -9.91 -8.87 33.09
C LEU A 103 -9.87 -9.35 31.64
N LEU A 104 -10.98 -9.28 30.92
CA LEU A 104 -11.01 -9.48 29.46
C LEU A 104 -10.24 -8.37 28.73
N TYR A 105 -10.33 -7.13 29.20
CA TYR A 105 -9.56 -6.01 28.67
C TYR A 105 -8.06 -6.18 28.95
N SER A 106 -7.65 -6.45 30.19
CA SER A 106 -6.22 -6.59 30.54
C SER A 106 -5.56 -7.83 29.91
N SER A 107 -6.32 -8.90 29.64
CA SER A 107 -5.81 -10.04 28.87
C SER A 107 -5.71 -9.74 27.37
N ALA A 108 -6.73 -9.14 26.76
CA ALA A 108 -6.74 -8.79 25.33
C ALA A 108 -5.82 -7.61 24.95
N PHE A 109 -5.56 -6.70 25.89
CA PHE A 109 -4.71 -5.51 25.75
C PHE A 109 -3.51 -5.53 26.71
N SER A 110 -2.96 -6.73 26.96
CA SER A 110 -1.87 -6.96 27.91
C SER A 110 -0.58 -6.17 27.59
N ASN A 111 -0.37 -5.80 26.32
CA ASN A 111 0.76 -4.96 25.90
C ASN A 111 0.64 -3.48 26.34
N THR A 112 -0.54 -3.00 26.77
CA THR A 112 -0.77 -1.59 27.12
C THR A 112 -0.17 -1.18 28.48
N PHE A 113 0.27 -2.13 29.31
CA PHE A 113 0.81 -1.84 30.65
C PHE A 113 2.35 -1.86 30.77
N VAL A 114 3.08 -2.08 29.66
CA VAL A 114 4.55 -2.04 29.65
C VAL A 114 5.09 -0.62 29.41
N GLU A 115 4.31 0.26 28.79
CA GLU A 115 4.68 1.62 28.36
C GLU A 115 4.70 2.65 29.53
N LEU A 116 4.67 2.18 30.80
CA LEU A 116 4.60 3.00 32.02
C LEU A 116 5.76 2.77 33.02
N ARG A 117 6.86 2.14 32.59
CA ARG A 117 8.04 1.95 33.46
C ARG A 117 9.37 1.92 32.71
N ASN A 118 9.72 3.04 32.07
CA ASN A 118 11.09 3.58 32.01
C ASN A 118 11.10 4.92 31.25
N SER A 119 10.92 6.03 31.96
CA SER A 119 11.57 7.29 31.58
C SER A 119 11.82 8.12 32.84
N ASN A 120 13.11 8.32 33.13
CA ASN A 120 13.64 9.31 34.05
C ASN A 120 15.02 9.67 33.47
N ASN A 121 15.05 10.68 32.61
CA ASN A 121 16.15 11.62 32.35
C ASN A 121 15.72 12.57 31.22
N ASP A 122 16.29 13.76 31.20
CA ASP A 122 15.82 14.90 30.41
C ASP A 122 16.39 14.96 28.97
N ASP A 123 15.80 15.84 28.16
CA ASP A 123 16.32 16.37 26.88
C ASP A 123 16.59 15.40 25.71
N ASP A 124 15.55 14.73 25.20
CA ASP A 124 15.56 14.06 23.86
C ASP A 124 14.83 14.91 22.78
N GLU A 125 15.57 15.34 21.75
CA GLU A 125 15.07 16.10 20.60
C GLU A 125 14.31 15.17 19.62
N LYS A 126 13.00 15.01 19.82
CA LYS A 126 12.17 14.04 19.07
C LYS A 126 12.21 14.30 17.54
N PRO A 127 12.46 13.27 16.69
CA PRO A 127 12.56 13.43 15.24
C PRO A 127 11.24 13.90 14.58
N GLU A 128 11.31 14.98 13.79
CA GLU A 128 10.20 15.50 12.96
C GLU A 128 10.09 14.79 11.59
N SER A 129 8.98 14.97 10.86
CA SER A 129 8.76 14.40 9.50
C SER A 129 8.92 15.41 8.33
N PHE A 130 9.39 14.97 7.15
CA PHE A 130 9.95 15.84 6.08
C PHE A 130 9.10 16.02 4.79
N ILE A 131 8.59 17.24 4.48
CA ILE A 131 8.05 17.64 3.16
C ILE A 131 8.71 18.83 2.46
N PHE A 132 8.61 18.74 1.13
CA PHE A 132 8.79 19.78 0.12
C PHE A 132 7.57 20.71 -0.08
N PRO A 133 7.75 22.04 -0.07
CA PRO A 133 6.74 22.99 -0.52
C PRO A 133 6.67 23.08 -2.06
N LEU A 134 5.48 23.36 -2.59
CA LEU A 134 5.25 23.66 -4.01
C LEU A 134 5.22 25.18 -4.23
N TYR A 135 6.31 25.73 -4.80
CA TYR A 135 6.30 27.10 -5.34
C TYR A 135 5.95 27.09 -6.83
N HIS A 136 4.82 27.71 -7.18
CA HIS A 136 4.61 28.20 -8.55
C HIS A 136 5.54 29.38 -8.81
N LYS A 137 6.43 29.27 -9.79
CA LYS A 137 7.07 30.45 -10.39
C LYS A 137 6.28 30.86 -11.63
N LEU A 138 5.49 31.93 -11.53
CA LEU A 138 5.01 32.63 -12.72
C LEU A 138 6.20 33.22 -13.48
N GLY A 139 6.12 33.25 -14.81
CA GLY A 139 7.20 33.69 -15.68
C GLY A 139 7.28 35.21 -15.85
N ALA A 140 8.51 35.73 -15.83
CA ALA A 140 8.98 37.00 -16.38
C ALA A 140 10.52 37.03 -16.19
N ASP A 141 11.35 37.62 -17.05
CA ASP A 141 11.27 37.89 -18.51
C ASP A 141 12.73 38.17 -19.00
N SER A 142 12.94 38.55 -20.27
CA SER A 142 14.18 39.12 -20.87
C SER A 142 15.10 38.19 -21.67
N GLU A 143 14.67 37.94 -22.91
CA GLU A 143 15.39 38.27 -24.17
C GLU A 143 16.69 37.58 -24.65
N LEU A 144 16.83 37.60 -25.99
CA LEU A 144 18.03 37.41 -26.84
C LEU A 144 18.63 35.99 -26.92
N LYS A 145 18.89 35.39 -28.10
CA LYS A 145 19.04 35.94 -29.47
C LYS A 145 18.24 35.18 -30.57
N LEU A 146 18.10 35.87 -31.70
CA LEU A 146 17.28 35.56 -32.88
C LEU A 146 17.89 34.50 -33.83
N GLY A 147 17.05 33.62 -34.40
CA GLY A 147 17.34 32.94 -35.68
C GLY A 147 16.54 31.64 -35.96
N ARG A 148 15.95 31.35 -37.15
CA ARG A 148 15.32 32.13 -38.25
C ARG A 148 14.75 31.14 -39.30
N PHE A 149 13.42 31.12 -39.51
CA PHE A 149 12.67 30.30 -40.51
C PHE A 149 12.75 28.76 -40.29
N VAL A 150 11.85 27.91 -40.80
CA VAL A 150 10.97 27.95 -42.01
C VAL A 150 9.51 27.54 -41.69
N ASP A 151 8.57 27.98 -42.53
CA ASP A 151 7.13 27.68 -42.48
C ASP A 151 6.73 26.23 -42.78
N VAL A 152 5.57 25.81 -42.25
CA VAL A 152 4.64 24.87 -42.90
C VAL A 152 3.22 25.33 -42.58
N ASP A 153 2.42 25.63 -43.60
CA ASP A 153 1.04 26.11 -43.45
C ASP A 153 0.05 25.03 -42.94
N THR A 154 -1.11 25.48 -42.46
CA THR A 154 -2.24 24.61 -42.07
C THR A 154 -3.53 25.11 -42.69
N GLU A 155 -3.94 24.52 -43.82
CA GLU A 155 -5.25 24.73 -44.42
C GLU A 155 -6.18 23.54 -44.14
N ASN A 156 -7.23 23.75 -43.34
CA ASN A 156 -8.63 23.69 -43.82
C ASN A 156 -9.65 23.97 -42.70
N LEU A 157 -10.27 25.15 -42.79
CA LEU A 157 -11.62 25.41 -42.27
C LEU A 157 -12.67 24.60 -43.08
N VAL A 158 -13.99 24.56 -42.82
CA VAL A 158 -14.92 25.34 -41.97
C VAL A 158 -16.04 24.39 -41.50
N ALA A 159 -16.65 24.64 -40.32
CA ALA A 159 -18.06 24.29 -40.07
C ALA A 159 -18.66 25.21 -38.98
N SER A 160 -19.35 26.28 -39.39
CA SER A 160 -19.89 27.30 -38.47
C SER A 160 -21.38 27.10 -38.15
N VAL A 161 -21.76 27.31 -36.88
CA VAL A 161 -23.12 27.72 -36.49
C VAL A 161 -23.00 28.77 -35.38
N GLU A 162 -23.49 29.98 -35.63
CA GLU A 162 -23.62 31.04 -34.62
C GLU A 162 -25.05 31.16 -34.09
N GLY A 163 -25.20 31.66 -32.85
CA GLY A 163 -26.47 32.18 -32.33
C GLY A 163 -26.76 31.82 -30.86
N GLY A 164 -26.86 32.84 -29.98
CA GLY A 164 -27.45 32.68 -28.64
C GLY A 164 -26.55 33.01 -27.44
N ALA A 165 -25.93 34.19 -27.39
CA ALA A 165 -25.03 34.59 -26.30
C ALA A 165 -25.76 35.11 -25.04
N THR A 166 -26.32 34.22 -24.20
CA THR A 166 -26.70 34.53 -22.80
C THR A 166 -26.46 33.34 -21.87
N GLY A 167 -25.38 33.34 -21.07
CA GLY A 167 -25.19 32.29 -20.05
C GLY A 167 -23.85 32.20 -19.31
N THR A 168 -22.76 32.82 -19.79
CA THR A 168 -21.38 32.49 -19.36
C THR A 168 -20.64 33.58 -18.56
N GLN A 169 -21.33 34.30 -17.66
CA GLN A 169 -20.70 35.11 -16.61
C GLN A 169 -20.96 34.58 -15.19
N LYS A 170 -20.69 33.29 -14.94
CA LYS A 170 -20.69 32.74 -13.56
C LYS A 170 -19.78 31.54 -13.27
N ILE A 171 -18.88 31.15 -14.19
CA ILE A 171 -18.06 29.93 -14.05
C ILE A 171 -16.62 30.28 -13.61
N ASN A 172 -16.01 31.34 -14.15
CA ASN A 172 -14.63 31.76 -13.83
C ASN A 172 -14.46 32.43 -12.45
N LYS A 173 -15.33 32.10 -11.48
CA LYS A 173 -15.22 32.56 -10.08
C LYS A 173 -15.48 31.47 -9.02
N LEU A 174 -15.48 30.19 -9.41
CA LEU A 174 -15.47 29.04 -8.48
C LEU A 174 -14.14 28.26 -8.45
N VAL A 175 -13.26 28.47 -9.44
CA VAL A 175 -11.96 27.77 -9.53
C VAL A 175 -10.85 28.49 -8.73
N ALA A 176 -11.06 29.76 -8.38
CA ALA A 176 -10.08 30.60 -7.68
C ALA A 176 -10.36 30.79 -6.17
N SER A 177 -11.31 30.04 -5.60
CA SER A 177 -11.84 30.28 -4.24
C SER A 177 -11.57 29.19 -3.21
N ASN A 178 -10.96 28.06 -3.59
CA ASN A 178 -10.57 26.99 -2.66
C ASN A 178 -9.07 27.04 -2.27
N ALA A 179 -8.31 28.02 -2.76
CA ALA A 179 -6.95 28.31 -2.33
C ALA A 179 -6.94 29.11 -1.02
N ALA A 180 -7.57 28.57 0.03
CA ALA A 180 -7.79 29.24 1.31
C ALA A 180 -7.34 28.37 2.50
N VAL A 181 -6.10 28.62 2.94
CA VAL A 181 -5.54 28.30 4.27
C VAL A 181 -5.81 26.87 4.80
N ILE A 182 -4.86 25.97 4.54
CA ILE A 182 -4.50 24.93 5.51
C ILE A 182 -3.12 25.30 6.05
N ASP A 183 -3.09 25.74 7.30
CA ASP A 183 -1.89 25.97 8.10
C ASP A 183 -1.53 24.68 8.87
N SER A 184 -0.32 24.59 9.41
CA SER A 184 0.30 23.41 10.05
C SER A 184 0.77 22.27 9.12
N ALA A 185 2.03 22.40 8.71
CA ALA A 185 3.10 21.57 9.29
C ALA A 185 2.82 20.05 9.48
N GLY A 186 3.11 19.21 8.49
CA GLY A 186 3.75 17.89 8.69
C GLY A 186 3.82 17.06 7.39
N THR A 187 4.25 15.79 7.47
CA THR A 187 4.41 14.78 6.39
C THR A 187 3.42 14.74 5.18
N ILE A 188 3.68 15.36 4.01
CA ILE A 188 2.79 15.29 2.81
C ILE A 188 3.54 15.24 1.44
N LEU A 189 4.36 14.21 1.15
CA LEU A 189 4.91 14.03 -0.21
C LEU A 189 3.76 13.94 -1.22
N PRO A 190 3.64 14.84 -2.22
CA PRO A 190 2.47 14.88 -3.08
C PRO A 190 2.51 13.72 -4.08
N VAL A 191 1.47 12.88 -4.05
CA VAL A 191 1.35 11.69 -4.90
C VAL A 191 0.46 12.00 -6.11
N ARG A 192 0.90 11.54 -7.29
CA ARG A 192 0.24 11.72 -8.59
C ARG A 192 0.13 10.39 -9.32
N GLY A 193 -0.63 10.35 -10.41
CA GLY A 193 -0.88 9.14 -11.19
C GLY A 193 -2.27 8.55 -10.91
N ASN A 194 -2.49 7.34 -11.41
CA ASN A 194 -3.69 6.52 -11.19
C ASN A 194 -3.40 5.10 -11.70
N VAL A 195 -4.20 4.13 -11.24
CA VAL A 195 -4.18 2.74 -11.76
C VAL A 195 -4.44 2.70 -13.28
N TYR A 196 -5.32 3.57 -13.80
CA TYR A 196 -5.62 3.66 -15.23
C TYR A 196 -5.90 5.12 -15.65
N PRO A 197 -5.38 5.62 -16.80
CA PRO A 197 -4.51 4.93 -17.75
C PRO A 197 -3.02 4.91 -17.36
N ASP A 198 -2.66 5.50 -16.21
CA ASP A 198 -1.26 5.77 -15.83
C ASP A 198 -0.49 4.52 -15.36
N GLY A 199 -1.18 3.49 -14.85
CA GLY A 199 -0.58 2.23 -14.42
C GLY A 199 0.25 2.30 -13.14
N LEU A 200 0.26 3.44 -12.44
CA LEU A 200 1.14 3.69 -11.29
C LEU A 200 0.72 4.93 -10.47
N TYR A 201 1.21 5.00 -9.23
CA TYR A 201 1.31 6.24 -8.47
C TYR A 201 2.78 6.63 -8.22
N PHE A 202 3.07 7.92 -8.40
CA PHE A 202 4.43 8.46 -8.30
C PHE A 202 4.51 9.71 -7.41
N THR A 203 5.67 9.89 -6.80
CA THR A 203 6.05 11.11 -6.07
C THR A 203 7.37 11.67 -6.61
N TYR A 204 8.12 12.48 -5.86
CA TYR A 204 9.46 12.92 -6.25
C TYR A 204 10.44 13.04 -5.07
N MET A 205 11.73 12.89 -5.37
CA MET A 205 12.85 13.23 -4.48
C MET A 205 13.68 14.39 -5.07
N LEU A 206 14.45 15.07 -4.22
CA LEU A 206 15.41 16.12 -4.63
C LEU A 206 16.84 15.65 -4.34
N VAL A 207 17.64 15.42 -5.38
CA VAL A 207 18.98 14.80 -5.28
C VAL A 207 20.07 15.63 -5.95
N GLY A 208 21.26 15.62 -5.35
CA GLY A 208 22.52 16.11 -5.92
C GLY A 208 22.82 17.57 -5.63
N ASN A 209 23.95 18.07 -6.13
CA ASN A 209 24.38 19.45 -5.92
C ASN A 209 24.81 20.12 -7.25
N PRO A 210 24.03 21.08 -7.81
CA PRO A 210 22.76 21.60 -7.28
C PRO A 210 21.62 20.57 -7.33
N GLN A 211 20.65 20.71 -6.43
CA GLN A 211 19.51 19.79 -6.32
C GLN A 211 18.69 19.70 -7.62
N ARG A 212 18.31 18.48 -8.00
CA ARG A 212 17.42 18.17 -9.11
C ARG A 212 16.24 17.31 -8.66
N ARG A 213 15.09 17.50 -9.29
CA ARG A 213 13.90 16.69 -9.06
C ARG A 213 13.95 15.43 -9.92
N TYR A 214 13.68 14.28 -9.31
CA TYR A 214 13.42 13.02 -9.99
C TYR A 214 12.06 12.49 -9.53
N PHE A 215 11.17 12.17 -10.47
CA PHE A 215 9.87 11.56 -10.20
C PHE A 215 10.04 10.05 -10.04
N LEU A 216 9.44 9.42 -9.04
CA LEU A 216 9.64 8.00 -8.77
C LEU A 216 8.34 7.26 -8.51
N ASP A 217 8.25 6.06 -9.09
CA ASP A 217 7.21 5.08 -8.87
C ASP A 217 7.21 4.63 -7.39
N ILE A 218 6.06 4.57 -6.72
CA ILE A 218 6.00 4.33 -5.26
C ILE A 218 5.91 2.83 -5.01
N ASP A 219 6.98 2.21 -4.50
CA ASP A 219 7.10 0.76 -4.43
C ASP A 219 7.38 0.29 -2.98
N THR A 220 6.31 -0.11 -2.28
CA THR A 220 6.43 -0.76 -0.96
C THR A 220 6.79 -2.25 -1.03
N GLY A 221 7.00 -2.78 -2.24
CA GLY A 221 7.37 -4.15 -2.56
C GLY A 221 8.86 -4.37 -2.83
N SER A 222 9.70 -3.34 -2.97
CA SER A 222 11.15 -3.47 -3.19
C SER A 222 12.05 -2.68 -2.21
N ASP A 223 13.28 -3.17 -2.12
CA ASP A 223 14.29 -2.72 -1.15
C ASP A 223 15.01 -1.43 -1.56
N LEU A 224 15.41 -1.29 -2.83
CA LEU A 224 16.31 -0.23 -3.27
C LEU A 224 15.58 0.86 -4.06
N THR A 225 15.62 2.10 -3.54
CA THR A 225 15.33 3.29 -4.34
C THR A 225 16.40 3.47 -5.41
N TRP A 226 16.01 3.67 -6.67
CA TRP A 226 16.93 3.88 -7.78
C TRP A 226 16.44 4.90 -8.80
N ILE A 227 17.38 5.57 -9.48
CA ILE A 227 17.14 6.60 -10.50
C ILE A 227 18.00 6.34 -11.77
N GLN A 228 17.50 6.73 -12.94
CA GLN A 228 18.18 6.59 -14.23
C GLN A 228 19.39 7.51 -14.35
N CYS A 229 20.49 7.00 -14.91
CA CYS A 229 21.80 7.64 -14.89
C CYS A 229 22.42 7.90 -16.26
N ASP A 230 23.18 8.99 -16.32
CA ASP A 230 24.07 9.39 -17.42
C ASP A 230 25.39 8.57 -17.37
N ALA A 231 25.22 7.26 -17.46
CA ALA A 231 26.30 6.30 -17.69
C ALA A 231 26.14 5.69 -19.10
N PRO A 232 27.07 4.85 -19.59
CA PRO A 232 26.90 4.13 -20.85
C PRO A 232 25.65 3.24 -20.84
N CYS A 233 24.55 3.77 -21.36
CA CYS A 233 23.26 3.09 -21.41
C CYS A 233 23.33 1.83 -22.28
N SER A 234 22.84 0.71 -21.76
CA SER A 234 22.67 -0.55 -22.50
C SER A 234 21.27 -0.62 -23.09
N SER A 235 20.25 -0.65 -22.22
CA SER A 235 18.83 -0.46 -22.56
C SER A 235 18.22 0.44 -21.49
N CYS A 236 17.74 1.64 -21.82
CA CYS A 236 17.16 2.55 -20.82
C CYS A 236 15.76 2.97 -21.23
N ALA A 237 14.87 3.04 -20.23
CA ALA A 237 13.58 3.67 -20.44
C ALA A 237 13.76 5.18 -20.67
N LYS A 238 12.82 5.82 -21.36
CA LYS A 238 12.80 7.29 -21.47
C LYS A 238 12.13 7.88 -20.23
N GLY A 239 12.95 8.32 -19.25
CA GLY A 239 12.47 9.04 -18.07
C GLY A 239 11.86 10.42 -18.35
N ALA A 240 11.30 11.03 -17.30
CA ALA A 240 10.59 12.31 -17.32
C ALA A 240 11.50 13.54 -17.20
N ASN A 241 12.68 13.42 -16.58
CA ASN A 241 13.67 14.46 -16.35
C ASN A 241 15.04 14.09 -16.96
N PRO A 242 15.98 15.05 -17.06
CA PRO A 242 17.35 14.74 -17.47
C PRO A 242 18.06 13.84 -16.45
N LEU A 243 18.68 12.77 -16.95
CA LEU A 243 19.40 11.74 -16.20
C LEU A 243 20.32 12.29 -15.09
N TYR A 244 20.40 11.57 -13.97
CA TYR A 244 21.35 11.88 -12.89
C TYR A 244 22.78 11.62 -13.36
N LYS A 245 23.70 12.54 -13.02
CA LYS A 245 25.09 12.53 -13.50
C LYS A 245 26.04 12.24 -12.32
N PRO A 246 26.32 10.97 -11.98
CA PRO A 246 27.23 10.64 -10.90
C PRO A 246 28.66 11.11 -11.23
N THR A 247 29.39 11.58 -10.22
CA THR A 247 30.84 11.72 -10.30
C THR A 247 31.54 10.51 -9.68
N ARG A 248 32.85 10.33 -9.92
CA ARG A 248 33.60 9.20 -9.33
C ARG A 248 33.56 9.15 -7.81
N VAL A 249 33.37 10.27 -7.12
CA VAL A 249 33.25 10.30 -5.64
C VAL A 249 31.85 9.98 -5.13
N ASN A 250 30.84 9.92 -6.02
CA ASN A 250 29.50 9.43 -5.68
C ASN A 250 29.40 7.91 -5.75
N ILE A 251 30.27 7.21 -6.47
CA ILE A 251 30.15 5.75 -6.65
C ILE A 251 30.51 5.04 -5.35
N VAL A 252 29.61 4.17 -4.88
CA VAL A 252 29.79 3.39 -3.66
C VAL A 252 30.72 2.22 -3.94
N ALA A 253 31.70 2.00 -3.06
CA ALA A 253 32.64 0.89 -3.19
C ALA A 253 31.99 -0.46 -2.86
N SER A 254 32.50 -1.54 -3.45
CA SER A 254 32.04 -2.93 -3.22
C SER A 254 32.08 -3.37 -1.75
N LYS A 255 32.89 -2.72 -0.91
CA LYS A 255 33.07 -3.03 0.52
C LYS A 255 32.23 -2.15 1.47
N ASP A 256 31.36 -1.28 0.94
CA ASP A 256 30.45 -0.48 1.77
C ASP A 256 29.32 -1.35 2.34
N LEU A 257 28.88 -1.07 3.58
CA LEU A 257 27.84 -1.86 4.25
C LEU A 257 26.52 -1.87 3.48
N MET A 258 26.19 -0.79 2.75
CA MET A 258 25.00 -0.75 1.90
C MET A 258 25.15 -1.62 0.65
N CYS A 259 26.38 -1.90 0.21
CA CYS A 259 26.62 -2.89 -0.83
C CYS A 259 26.31 -4.30 -0.33
N THR A 260 26.81 -4.66 0.86
CA THR A 260 26.52 -5.96 1.48
C THR A 260 25.02 -6.17 1.71
N GLU A 261 24.28 -5.13 2.11
CA GLU A 261 22.82 -5.21 2.31
C GLU A 261 22.00 -5.37 1.01
N VAL A 262 22.56 -5.02 -0.15
CA VAL A 262 21.97 -5.34 -1.48
C VAL A 262 22.42 -6.72 -1.94
N GLN A 263 23.71 -7.01 -1.85
CA GLN A 263 24.30 -8.24 -2.40
C GLN A 263 23.98 -9.50 -1.58
N LYS A 264 23.60 -9.38 -0.29
CA LYS A 264 23.04 -10.50 0.51
C LYS A 264 21.87 -11.21 -0.18
N ASN A 265 21.14 -10.45 -1.00
CA ASN A 265 19.87 -10.81 -1.62
C ASN A 265 20.05 -11.27 -3.09
N GLN A 266 21.25 -11.12 -3.64
CA GLN A 266 21.62 -11.57 -4.99
C GLN A 266 22.36 -12.92 -4.92
N LYS A 267 22.57 -13.58 -6.06
CA LYS A 267 23.53 -14.69 -6.12
C LYS A 267 24.92 -14.12 -5.80
N PRO A 268 25.75 -14.78 -4.98
CA PRO A 268 27.06 -14.26 -4.59
C PRO A 268 28.04 -14.25 -5.78
N GLN A 269 27.98 -13.17 -6.56
CA GLN A 269 29.11 -12.74 -7.38
C GLN A 269 30.17 -12.20 -6.42
N ASN A 270 30.99 -13.10 -5.86
CA ASN A 270 32.21 -12.76 -5.13
C ASN A 270 33.23 -12.15 -6.10
N CYS A 271 32.96 -10.92 -6.54
CA CYS A 271 33.83 -10.16 -7.42
C CYS A 271 34.94 -9.53 -6.59
N GLU A 272 35.93 -10.33 -6.21
CA GLU A 272 37.09 -9.90 -5.40
C GLU A 272 37.87 -8.71 -6.02
N THR A 273 37.68 -8.50 -7.33
CA THR A 273 38.29 -7.42 -8.13
C THR A 273 37.38 -6.21 -8.37
N CYS A 274 36.07 -6.28 -8.05
CA CYS A 274 35.14 -5.17 -8.27
C CYS A 274 35.44 -4.00 -7.32
N GLN A 275 35.66 -2.82 -7.88
CA GLN A 275 35.95 -1.61 -7.11
C GLN A 275 34.67 -0.86 -6.69
N GLN A 276 33.65 -0.90 -7.53
CA GLN A 276 32.32 -0.33 -7.30
C GLN A 276 31.34 -1.41 -6.83
N CYS A 277 30.22 -0.98 -6.24
CA CYS A 277 29.09 -1.84 -5.95
C CYS A 277 28.10 -1.85 -7.12
N ASP A 278 28.11 -2.92 -7.91
CA ASP A 278 27.07 -3.20 -8.91
C ASP A 278 25.83 -3.82 -8.24
N TYR A 279 24.65 -3.60 -8.82
CA TYR A 279 23.40 -4.25 -8.43
C TYR A 279 22.56 -4.67 -9.64
N GLU A 280 21.79 -5.74 -9.48
CA GLU A 280 20.69 -6.14 -10.36
C GLU A 280 19.45 -6.43 -9.51
N ILE A 281 18.28 -5.98 -9.98
CA ILE A 281 16.97 -6.23 -9.36
C ILE A 281 16.04 -6.80 -10.43
N GLU A 282 15.51 -8.01 -10.19
CA GLU A 282 14.42 -8.60 -10.97
C GLU A 282 13.09 -8.41 -10.22
N TYR A 283 12.07 -7.94 -10.92
CA TYR A 283 10.72 -7.71 -10.40
C TYR A 283 9.76 -8.86 -10.77
N ALA A 284 8.60 -8.96 -10.12
CA ALA A 284 7.65 -10.05 -10.29
C ALA A 284 7.04 -10.15 -11.71
N ASP A 285 6.95 -9.04 -12.44
CA ASP A 285 6.63 -9.01 -13.87
C ASP A 285 7.80 -9.42 -14.80
N ARG A 286 8.97 -9.71 -14.22
CA ARG A 286 10.28 -9.96 -14.87
C ARG A 286 10.78 -8.81 -15.73
N SER A 287 10.37 -7.58 -15.43
CA SER A 287 11.24 -6.44 -15.67
C SER A 287 12.44 -6.49 -14.74
N SER A 288 13.55 -5.85 -15.13
CA SER A 288 14.71 -5.70 -14.27
C SER A 288 15.33 -4.32 -14.38
N SER A 289 16.12 -3.96 -13.36
CA SER A 289 16.97 -2.76 -13.35
C SER A 289 18.35 -3.13 -12.87
N LEU A 290 19.38 -2.73 -13.63
CA LEU A 290 20.79 -2.96 -13.31
C LEU A 290 21.54 -1.62 -13.32
N GLY A 291 22.48 -1.49 -12.39
CA GLY A 291 23.27 -0.28 -12.22
C GLY A 291 24.35 -0.39 -11.16
N VAL A 292 24.82 0.77 -10.70
CA VAL A 292 25.76 0.89 -9.56
C VAL A 292 25.09 1.58 -8.38
N LEU A 293 25.52 1.28 -7.15
CA LEU A 293 25.12 2.11 -6.00
C LEU A 293 25.85 3.45 -6.04
N ALA A 294 25.09 4.54 -5.89
CA ALA A 294 25.60 5.89 -5.75
C ALA A 294 25.22 6.48 -4.38
N ARG A 295 26.07 7.36 -3.86
CA ARG A 295 25.86 8.16 -2.65
C ARG A 295 25.94 9.64 -3.02
N ASP A 296 24.88 10.37 -2.75
CA ASP A 296 24.81 11.82 -2.94
C ASP A 296 23.76 12.42 -2.00
N LYS A 297 23.69 13.75 -1.96
CA LYS A 297 22.79 14.51 -1.10
C LYS A 297 21.35 14.36 -1.55
N LEU A 298 20.55 13.69 -0.72
CA LEU A 298 19.12 13.93 -0.65
C LEU A 298 18.90 15.22 0.13
N HIS A 299 18.11 16.11 -0.47
CA HIS A 299 17.58 17.29 0.19
C HIS A 299 16.20 16.90 0.70
N LEU A 300 15.96 16.99 2.00
CA LEU A 300 14.66 16.80 2.64
C LEU A 300 14.22 18.15 3.22
N VAL A 301 13.20 18.77 2.65
CA VAL A 301 12.58 19.93 3.29
C VAL A 301 11.62 19.40 4.38
N THR A 302 11.34 20.15 5.45
CA THR A 302 10.30 19.85 6.44
C THR A 302 9.05 20.69 6.20
N ALA A 303 7.93 20.26 6.77
CA ALA A 303 6.69 21.00 6.70
C ALA A 303 6.70 22.37 7.41
N ASN A 304 7.66 22.58 8.30
CA ASN A 304 7.95 23.86 8.95
C ASN A 304 8.78 24.79 8.03
N GLY A 305 9.13 24.34 6.82
CA GLY A 305 9.98 25.04 5.84
C GLY A 305 11.49 24.83 6.01
N SER A 306 11.92 24.09 7.04
CA SER A 306 13.35 23.79 7.26
C SER A 306 13.90 22.89 6.15
N THR A 307 15.22 22.88 5.90
CA THR A 307 15.82 22.00 4.89
C THR A 307 16.99 21.21 5.47
N THR A 308 16.79 19.91 5.60
CA THR A 308 17.75 18.92 6.10
C THR A 308 18.38 18.19 4.93
N ASN A 309 19.70 18.29 4.79
CA ASN A 309 20.44 17.69 3.67
C ASN A 309 21.35 16.58 4.20
N LEU A 310 21.25 15.39 3.60
CA LEU A 310 22.00 14.21 4.04
C LEU A 310 22.42 13.33 2.87
N ASP A 311 23.56 12.66 3.01
CA ASP A 311 24.02 11.68 2.03
C ASP A 311 23.26 10.36 2.21
N VAL A 312 22.56 9.92 1.17
CA VAL A 312 21.86 8.63 1.10
C VAL A 312 22.42 7.79 -0.04
N VAL A 313 22.30 6.46 0.07
CA VAL A 313 22.64 5.51 -1.00
C VAL A 313 21.40 5.19 -1.83
N PHE A 314 21.55 5.15 -3.15
CA PHE A 314 20.49 4.79 -4.09
C PHE A 314 21.09 4.08 -5.32
N GLY A 315 20.27 3.32 -6.04
CA GLY A 315 20.66 2.72 -7.30
C GLY A 315 20.78 3.75 -8.42
N CYS A 316 21.87 3.70 -9.17
CA CYS A 316 22.13 4.53 -10.34
C CYS A 316 22.05 3.63 -11.59
N ALA A 317 20.86 3.58 -12.19
CA ALA A 317 20.47 2.59 -13.19
C ALA A 317 20.88 3.01 -14.62
N TYR A 318 21.40 2.05 -15.39
CA TYR A 318 21.80 2.24 -16.80
C TYR A 318 21.48 1.05 -17.71
N ASP A 319 20.85 0.00 -17.17
CA ASP A 319 20.15 -1.02 -17.92
C ASP A 319 18.78 -1.27 -17.26
N GLN A 320 17.72 -1.39 -18.07
CA GLN A 320 16.36 -1.75 -17.68
C GLN A 320 15.79 -2.70 -18.75
N GLN A 321 15.09 -3.74 -18.29
CA GLN A 321 14.50 -4.76 -19.16
C GLN A 321 13.01 -4.95 -18.91
N GLY A 322 12.32 -5.65 -19.81
CA GLY A 322 10.88 -5.91 -19.69
C GLY A 322 10.03 -4.63 -19.74
N ILE A 323 8.95 -4.58 -18.96
CA ILE A 323 7.95 -3.49 -19.08
C ILE A 323 8.41 -2.14 -18.53
N LEU A 324 9.53 -2.06 -17.79
CA LEU A 324 10.08 -0.79 -17.31
C LEU A 324 10.47 0.15 -18.47
N LEU A 325 10.93 -0.42 -19.59
CA LEU A 325 11.27 0.32 -20.82
C LEU A 325 10.10 1.19 -21.33
N ASN A 326 8.86 0.70 -21.19
CA ASN A 326 7.65 1.38 -21.67
C ASN A 326 6.94 2.19 -20.57
N THR A 327 7.07 1.78 -19.30
CA THR A 327 6.20 2.27 -18.21
C THR A 327 6.84 3.32 -17.28
N LEU A 328 8.11 3.69 -17.50
CA LEU A 328 8.78 4.78 -16.77
C LEU A 328 8.64 6.15 -17.48
N SER A 329 7.75 6.28 -18.48
CA SER A 329 7.56 7.53 -19.25
C SER A 329 7.03 8.74 -18.45
N LYS A 330 6.66 8.53 -17.17
CA LYS A 330 6.23 9.55 -16.21
C LYS A 330 7.15 9.68 -14.99
N THR A 331 8.19 8.85 -14.90
CA THR A 331 9.11 8.74 -13.76
C THR A 331 10.56 8.72 -14.25
N ASP A 332 11.51 8.63 -13.32
CA ASP A 332 12.95 8.57 -13.56
C ASP A 332 13.56 7.34 -12.89
N GLY A 333 12.72 6.43 -12.39
CA GLY A 333 13.10 5.28 -11.56
C GLY A 333 12.01 4.92 -10.55
N ILE A 334 12.40 4.21 -9.49
CA ILE A 334 11.51 3.59 -8.49
C ILE A 334 11.96 3.97 -7.07
N LEU A 335 10.99 4.27 -6.21
CA LEU A 335 11.15 4.57 -4.79
C LEU A 335 10.85 3.29 -3.99
N GLY A 336 11.87 2.47 -3.76
CA GLY A 336 11.82 1.29 -2.90
C GLY A 336 11.66 1.66 -1.42
N LEU A 337 10.57 1.16 -0.81
CA LEU A 337 10.07 1.52 0.52
C LEU A 337 9.89 0.32 1.45
N SER A 338 10.45 -0.86 1.14
CA SER A 338 10.44 -2.02 2.05
C SER A 338 11.15 -1.73 3.39
N ARG A 339 11.13 -2.68 4.32
CA ARG A 339 11.85 -2.55 5.60
C ARG A 339 13.36 -2.79 5.51
N ALA A 340 13.90 -3.17 4.35
CA ALA A 340 15.32 -3.52 4.22
C ALA A 340 16.22 -2.33 4.60
N LYS A 341 17.42 -2.59 5.15
CA LYS A 341 18.31 -1.53 5.67
C LYS A 341 18.77 -0.52 4.61
N VAL A 342 18.78 -0.94 3.33
CA VAL A 342 19.14 -0.08 2.18
C VAL A 342 17.94 0.74 1.66
N SER A 343 16.71 0.47 2.10
CA SER A 343 15.55 1.27 1.68
C SER A 343 15.66 2.70 2.22
N LEU A 344 15.01 3.64 1.51
CA LEU A 344 15.04 5.04 1.93
C LEU A 344 14.56 5.24 3.39
N PRO A 345 13.39 4.74 3.82
CA PRO A 345 12.94 4.94 5.21
C PRO A 345 13.94 4.40 6.25
N SER A 346 14.51 3.22 6.01
CA SER A 346 15.53 2.64 6.91
C SER A 346 16.81 3.48 6.97
N GLN A 347 17.28 4.00 5.83
CA GLN A 347 18.42 4.91 5.79
C GLN A 347 18.16 6.23 6.54
N LEU A 348 16.95 6.79 6.45
CA LEU A 348 16.58 7.97 7.22
C LEU A 348 16.52 7.65 8.72
N ALA A 349 15.83 6.57 9.11
CA ALA A 349 15.71 6.17 10.52
C ALA A 349 17.05 5.88 11.19
N SER A 350 17.96 5.18 10.50
CA SER A 350 19.31 4.89 10.99
C SER A 350 20.20 6.12 11.26
N LYS A 351 19.78 7.30 10.79
CA LYS A 351 20.45 8.60 10.98
C LYS A 351 19.72 9.49 12.01
N GLY A 352 18.71 8.95 12.71
CA GLY A 352 17.87 9.71 13.65
C GLY A 352 16.97 10.75 12.97
N ILE A 353 16.73 10.62 11.66
CA ILE A 353 15.99 11.62 10.88
C ILE A 353 14.48 11.43 11.09
N ILE A 354 13.96 10.21 10.95
CA ILE A 354 12.56 9.84 11.19
C ILE A 354 12.46 8.65 12.15
N ASN A 355 11.29 8.45 12.76
CA ASN A 355 10.86 7.11 13.17
C ASN A 355 10.63 6.24 11.91
N ASN A 356 10.97 4.95 11.91
CA ASN A 356 10.85 4.07 10.74
C ASN A 356 9.39 3.69 10.47
N VAL A 357 8.65 4.66 9.94
CA VAL A 357 7.23 4.58 9.61
C VAL A 357 7.03 5.16 8.21
N VAL A 358 6.28 4.45 7.39
CA VAL A 358 5.88 4.88 6.04
C VAL A 358 4.36 4.94 6.00
N GLY A 359 3.78 5.91 5.29
CA GLY A 359 2.35 5.91 5.03
C GLY A 359 1.99 6.54 3.69
N HIS A 360 0.85 6.14 3.12
CA HIS A 360 0.33 6.74 1.89
C HIS A 360 -1.20 6.74 1.86
N CYS A 361 -1.73 7.63 1.03
CA CYS A 361 -3.14 7.77 0.73
C CYS A 361 -3.28 8.07 -0.76
N LEU A 362 -3.62 7.05 -1.54
CA LEU A 362 -3.75 7.15 -2.99
C LEU A 362 -5.15 7.65 -3.38
N ALA A 363 -5.25 8.73 -4.15
CA ALA A 363 -6.53 9.33 -4.50
C ALA A 363 -7.33 8.49 -5.51
N THR A 364 -8.66 8.42 -5.35
CA THR A 364 -9.55 7.61 -6.21
C THR A 364 -9.85 8.24 -7.56
N ASP A 365 -9.84 9.57 -7.64
CA ASP A 365 -10.41 10.34 -8.75
C ASP A 365 -9.28 10.85 -9.67
N VAL A 366 -9.51 10.78 -10.99
CA VAL A 366 -8.47 11.08 -12.00
C VAL A 366 -7.97 12.52 -11.87
N GLY A 367 -6.67 12.70 -11.65
CA GLY A 367 -6.04 14.01 -11.49
C GLY A 367 -6.15 14.62 -10.09
N ALA A 368 -6.81 13.96 -9.13
CA ALA A 368 -6.69 14.32 -7.72
C ALA A 368 -5.30 13.94 -7.19
N ALA A 369 -4.72 14.80 -6.36
CA ALA A 369 -3.47 14.48 -5.66
C ALA A 369 -3.77 13.56 -4.46
N GLY A 370 -2.94 12.53 -4.28
CA GLY A 370 -2.81 11.81 -3.01
C GLY A 370 -1.65 12.36 -2.19
N TYR A 371 -1.30 11.69 -1.10
CA TYR A 371 -0.10 11.98 -0.33
C TYR A 371 0.61 10.74 0.19
N MET A 372 1.90 10.88 0.52
CA MET A 372 2.75 9.89 1.15
C MET A 372 3.56 10.58 2.26
N PHE A 373 3.99 9.83 3.28
CA PHE A 373 4.87 10.35 4.32
C PHE A 373 5.87 9.31 4.83
N LEU A 374 6.93 9.86 5.43
CA LEU A 374 8.02 9.16 6.11
C LEU A 374 8.13 9.79 7.51
N GLY A 375 8.10 8.98 8.57
CA GLY A 375 7.84 9.41 9.96
C GLY A 375 6.39 9.16 10.41
N ASP A 376 6.07 9.45 11.68
CA ASP A 376 4.79 9.09 12.31
C ASP A 376 3.76 10.24 12.46
N ASP A 377 4.11 11.48 12.08
CA ASP A 377 3.26 12.68 12.26
C ASP A 377 1.82 12.59 11.67
N PHE A 378 1.57 11.68 10.73
CA PHE A 378 0.31 11.53 9.99
C PHE A 378 -0.44 10.26 10.36
N VAL A 379 0.07 9.51 11.33
CA VAL A 379 -0.57 8.32 11.88
C VAL A 379 -1.70 8.76 12.81
N PRO A 380 -2.97 8.41 12.54
CA PRO A 380 -4.07 8.82 13.41
C PRO A 380 -3.98 8.17 14.79
N ASN A 381 -4.02 8.98 15.85
CA ASN A 381 -4.06 8.55 17.25
C ASN A 381 -5.20 7.55 17.55
N TRP A 382 -6.27 7.54 16.74
CA TRP A 382 -7.43 6.65 16.85
C TRP A 382 -8.06 6.42 15.48
N GLY A 383 -8.96 5.42 15.37
CA GLY A 383 -9.70 5.11 14.14
C GLY A 383 -8.95 4.27 13.10
N MET A 384 -7.70 3.90 13.36
CA MET A 384 -6.92 2.96 12.55
C MET A 384 -7.24 1.50 12.89
N SER A 385 -7.39 0.65 11.86
CA SER A 385 -7.37 -0.81 12.00
C SER A 385 -5.94 -1.31 11.83
N TRP A 386 -5.35 -1.84 12.91
CA TRP A 386 -4.00 -2.38 12.94
C TRP A 386 -3.97 -3.92 12.94
N VAL A 387 -3.00 -4.50 12.25
CA VAL A 387 -2.66 -5.94 12.25
C VAL A 387 -1.14 -6.12 12.34
N PRO A 388 -0.63 -7.17 13.00
CA PRO A 388 0.80 -7.44 13.02
C PRO A 388 1.31 -7.83 11.62
N MET A 389 2.54 -7.42 11.30
CA MET A 389 3.32 -8.00 10.21
C MET A 389 3.76 -9.42 10.61
N LEU A 390 4.13 -10.24 9.62
CA LEU A 390 4.90 -11.45 9.91
C LEU A 390 6.36 -11.08 10.15
N GLY A 391 6.87 -11.41 11.33
CA GLY A 391 8.29 -11.34 11.64
C GLY A 391 9.03 -12.55 11.07
N ASN A 392 9.61 -12.40 9.89
CA ASN A 392 10.62 -13.32 9.35
C ASN A 392 11.85 -12.49 8.89
N PRO A 393 13.06 -12.75 9.43
CA PRO A 393 14.28 -12.01 9.05
C PRO A 393 14.67 -12.10 7.57
N SER A 394 14.16 -13.09 6.83
CA SER A 394 14.47 -13.31 5.42
C SER A 394 13.49 -12.60 4.46
N THR A 395 12.52 -11.85 4.98
CA THR A 395 11.50 -11.16 4.15
C THR A 395 11.15 -9.79 4.73
N GLU A 396 11.57 -8.73 4.05
CA GLU A 396 11.37 -7.33 4.48
C GLU A 396 10.14 -6.65 3.85
N PHE A 397 9.26 -7.46 3.26
CA PHE A 397 8.00 -7.04 2.64
C PHE A 397 6.90 -6.80 3.67
N TYR A 398 5.94 -5.95 3.31
CA TYR A 398 4.76 -5.66 4.15
C TYR A 398 3.70 -6.77 4.05
N HIS A 399 4.03 -7.91 4.65
CA HIS A 399 3.18 -9.09 4.66
C HIS A 399 2.53 -9.41 6.02
N THR A 400 1.32 -9.94 5.97
CA THR A 400 0.50 -10.33 7.12
C THR A 400 -0.40 -11.54 6.75
N GLN A 401 -1.32 -11.93 7.63
CA GLN A 401 -2.20 -13.09 7.47
C GLN A 401 -3.68 -12.73 7.49
N ILE A 402 -4.44 -13.39 6.61
CA ILE A 402 -5.91 -13.38 6.58
C ILE A 402 -6.46 -14.77 6.87
N VAL A 403 -7.65 -14.82 7.47
CA VAL A 403 -8.41 -16.05 7.75
C VAL A 403 -9.64 -16.23 6.84
N LYS A 404 -10.05 -15.17 6.12
CA LYS A 404 -11.16 -15.25 5.16
C LYS A 404 -11.10 -14.16 4.08
N ILE A 405 -11.61 -14.46 2.90
CA ILE A 405 -12.04 -13.48 1.88
C ILE A 405 -13.52 -13.75 1.56
N ASN A 406 -14.28 -12.69 1.25
CA ASN A 406 -15.65 -12.81 0.77
C ASN A 406 -15.90 -11.81 -0.36
N TYR A 407 -16.69 -12.19 -1.36
CA TYR A 407 -17.33 -11.28 -2.32
C TYR A 407 -18.80 -11.17 -1.92
N GLY A 408 -19.17 -10.06 -1.25
CA GLY A 408 -20.45 -9.96 -0.54
C GLY A 408 -20.61 -11.07 0.51
N SER A 409 -21.60 -11.95 0.32
CA SER A 409 -21.84 -13.13 1.15
C SER A 409 -21.06 -14.39 0.72
N SER A 410 -20.57 -14.45 -0.51
CA SER A 410 -19.85 -15.60 -1.06
C SER A 410 -18.44 -15.67 -0.47
N SER A 411 -18.11 -16.75 0.24
CA SER A 411 -16.75 -17.00 0.73
C SER A 411 -15.84 -17.40 -0.44
N LEU A 412 -14.61 -16.89 -0.46
CA LEU A 412 -13.58 -17.31 -1.43
C LEU A 412 -12.46 -18.08 -0.71
N SER A 413 -11.92 -19.09 -1.39
CA SER A 413 -10.89 -20.01 -0.92
C SER A 413 -9.51 -19.37 -0.86
N LEU A 414 -8.78 -19.61 0.23
CA LEU A 414 -7.40 -19.14 0.41
C LEU A 414 -6.37 -20.01 -0.34
N GLY A 415 -6.80 -21.00 -1.14
CA GLY A 415 -5.96 -21.86 -1.97
C GLY A 415 -5.16 -22.94 -1.23
N ARG A 416 -4.83 -22.75 0.06
CA ARG A 416 -4.04 -23.70 0.87
C ARG A 416 -4.93 -24.76 1.53
N GLN A 417 -4.97 -25.98 0.97
CA GLN A 417 -5.85 -27.07 1.44
C GLN A 417 -5.69 -27.48 2.91
N HIS A 418 -4.55 -27.19 3.54
CA HIS A 418 -4.22 -27.63 4.90
C HIS A 418 -4.14 -26.49 5.93
N SER A 419 -4.50 -25.25 5.55
CA SER A 419 -4.45 -24.11 6.45
C SER A 419 -5.50 -23.06 6.07
N ASN A 420 -6.42 -22.76 6.98
CA ASN A 420 -7.42 -21.67 6.85
C ASN A 420 -6.79 -20.27 7.05
N ILE A 421 -5.57 -20.09 6.53
CA ILE A 421 -4.73 -18.91 6.67
C ILE A 421 -4.05 -18.64 5.33
N GLY A 422 -4.27 -17.45 4.77
CA GLY A 422 -3.63 -16.96 3.55
C GLY A 422 -2.62 -15.86 3.87
N ARG A 423 -1.57 -15.74 3.06
CA ARG A 423 -0.61 -14.62 3.14
C ARG A 423 -1.12 -13.46 2.28
N VAL A 424 -1.04 -12.24 2.80
CA VAL A 424 -1.30 -10.99 2.06
C VAL A 424 -0.06 -10.11 2.12
N VAL A 425 0.34 -9.53 0.98
CA VAL A 425 1.31 -8.43 0.86
C VAL A 425 0.55 -7.15 0.53
N PHE A 426 0.95 -6.02 1.11
CA PHE A 426 0.47 -4.68 0.76
C PHE A 426 1.52 -3.99 -0.10
N ASP A 427 1.25 -3.80 -1.39
CA ASP A 427 2.26 -3.41 -2.38
C ASP A 427 1.75 -2.33 -3.33
N SER A 428 2.34 -1.14 -3.28
CA SER A 428 2.06 -0.06 -4.24
C SER A 428 2.85 -0.16 -5.56
N GLY A 429 3.86 -1.04 -5.66
CA GLY A 429 4.49 -1.35 -6.96
C GLY A 429 3.59 -2.19 -7.88
N SER A 430 2.50 -2.72 -7.34
CA SER A 430 1.48 -3.49 -8.06
C SER A 430 0.26 -2.62 -8.36
N SER A 431 0.03 -2.24 -9.63
CA SER A 431 -1.11 -1.39 -10.03
C SER A 431 -2.46 -2.03 -9.69
N TYR A 432 -2.53 -3.36 -9.81
CA TYR A 432 -3.72 -4.18 -9.62
C TYR A 432 -3.56 -5.16 -8.47
N THR A 433 -4.67 -5.72 -7.98
CA THR A 433 -4.68 -6.68 -6.88
C THR A 433 -4.65 -8.10 -7.42
N TYR A 434 -3.74 -8.93 -6.92
CA TYR A 434 -3.57 -10.33 -7.37
C TYR A 434 -4.11 -11.29 -6.32
N PHE A 435 -5.06 -12.14 -6.72
CA PHE A 435 -5.66 -13.17 -5.86
C PHE A 435 -5.05 -14.55 -6.16
N THR A 436 -5.03 -15.47 -5.18
CA THR A 436 -4.62 -16.85 -5.46
C THR A 436 -5.53 -17.48 -6.53
N LYS A 437 -5.01 -18.47 -7.27
CA LYS A 437 -5.72 -19.09 -8.40
C LYS A 437 -7.16 -19.50 -8.08
N GLN A 438 -7.39 -20.05 -6.89
CA GLN A 438 -8.70 -20.47 -6.40
C GLN A 438 -9.59 -19.25 -6.06
N ALA A 439 -9.08 -18.29 -5.29
CA ALA A 439 -9.80 -17.06 -4.95
C ALA A 439 -10.22 -16.27 -6.19
N TYR A 440 -9.34 -16.18 -7.20
CA TYR A 440 -9.64 -15.54 -8.47
C TYR A 440 -10.72 -16.31 -9.26
N ALA A 441 -10.57 -17.62 -9.44
CA ALA A 441 -11.57 -18.42 -10.17
C ALA A 441 -12.96 -18.38 -9.52
N GLU A 442 -13.03 -18.43 -8.19
CA GLU A 442 -14.28 -18.35 -7.42
C GLU A 442 -14.89 -16.93 -7.44
N LEU A 443 -14.07 -15.88 -7.49
CA LEU A 443 -14.53 -14.50 -7.71
C LEU A 443 -15.10 -14.33 -9.12
N VAL A 444 -14.41 -14.83 -10.15
CA VAL A 444 -14.86 -14.81 -11.55
C VAL A 444 -16.18 -15.56 -11.72
N ALA A 445 -16.31 -16.74 -11.10
CA ALA A 445 -17.58 -17.47 -11.06
C ALA A 445 -18.68 -16.68 -10.35
N SER A 446 -18.37 -16.04 -9.21
CA SER A 446 -19.33 -15.21 -8.47
C SER A 446 -19.77 -13.96 -9.24
N LEU A 447 -18.90 -13.40 -10.09
CA LEU A 447 -19.19 -12.24 -10.92
C LEU A 447 -20.07 -12.57 -12.14
N SER A 448 -20.34 -13.83 -12.44
CA SER A 448 -21.28 -14.21 -13.52
C SER A 448 -22.67 -13.58 -13.36
N GLU A 449 -23.08 -13.28 -12.12
CA GLU A 449 -24.34 -12.60 -11.77
C GLU A 449 -24.55 -11.25 -12.47
N VAL A 450 -23.49 -10.52 -12.85
CA VAL A 450 -23.65 -9.23 -13.56
C VAL A 450 -24.24 -9.40 -14.96
N SER A 451 -24.12 -10.61 -15.53
CA SER A 451 -24.72 -10.98 -16.81
C SER A 451 -26.25 -11.05 -16.72
N GLU A 452 -26.81 -11.41 -15.56
CA GLU A 452 -28.27 -11.47 -15.33
C GLU A 452 -28.91 -10.07 -15.35
N VAL A 453 -28.12 -9.04 -15.01
CA VAL A 453 -28.50 -7.61 -15.13
C VAL A 453 -27.98 -6.96 -16.41
N GLY A 454 -27.59 -7.76 -17.41
CA GLY A 454 -27.37 -7.35 -18.79
C GLY A 454 -25.95 -6.86 -19.13
N PHE A 455 -24.96 -7.07 -18.27
CA PHE A 455 -23.56 -6.80 -18.61
C PHE A 455 -22.99 -7.92 -19.51
N ILE A 456 -22.43 -7.56 -20.67
CA ILE A 456 -21.91 -8.51 -21.66
C ILE A 456 -20.38 -8.42 -21.67
N GLN A 457 -19.67 -9.54 -21.54
CA GLN A 457 -18.21 -9.55 -21.55
C GLN A 457 -17.67 -9.18 -22.95
N ASP A 458 -16.92 -8.08 -23.05
CA ASP A 458 -16.24 -7.66 -24.29
C ASP A 458 -14.85 -8.30 -24.36
N VAL A 459 -14.77 -9.46 -25.00
CA VAL A 459 -13.50 -10.19 -25.23
C VAL A 459 -12.55 -9.49 -26.21
N ALA A 460 -13.00 -8.45 -26.92
CA ALA A 460 -12.14 -7.61 -27.74
C ALA A 460 -11.56 -6.43 -26.96
N ASP A 461 -12.01 -6.16 -25.73
CA ASP A 461 -11.40 -5.17 -24.84
C ASP A 461 -10.24 -5.79 -24.05
N THR A 462 -9.06 -5.71 -24.66
CA THR A 462 -7.80 -6.18 -24.07
C THR A 462 -7.28 -5.29 -22.95
N THR A 463 -8.06 -4.30 -22.47
CA THR A 463 -7.64 -3.39 -21.38
C THR A 463 -7.23 -4.17 -20.13
N LEU A 464 -8.03 -5.17 -19.74
CA LEU A 464 -7.80 -6.15 -18.68
C LEU A 464 -8.42 -7.50 -19.09
N PRO A 465 -8.04 -8.63 -18.46
CA PRO A 465 -8.54 -9.97 -18.85
C PRO A 465 -10.06 -10.15 -18.76
N MET A 466 -10.76 -9.30 -17.99
CA MET A 466 -12.22 -9.29 -17.89
C MET A 466 -12.75 -7.85 -17.91
N CYS A 467 -13.40 -7.51 -19.02
CA CYS A 467 -14.12 -6.27 -19.25
C CYS A 467 -15.55 -6.58 -19.69
N TRP A 468 -16.52 -5.77 -19.25
CA TRP A 468 -17.93 -5.87 -19.63
C TRP A 468 -18.48 -4.56 -20.17
N GLN A 469 -19.20 -4.65 -21.28
CA GLN A 469 -20.09 -3.61 -21.76
C GLN A 469 -21.37 -3.63 -20.92
N ALA A 470 -21.76 -2.48 -20.36
CA ALA A 470 -23.05 -2.33 -19.68
C ALA A 470 -24.18 -2.02 -20.69
N PRO A 471 -25.45 -2.34 -20.36
CA PRO A 471 -26.59 -2.07 -21.23
C PRO A 471 -27.03 -0.58 -21.22
N PHE A 472 -26.23 0.32 -20.64
CA PHE A 472 -26.47 1.76 -20.53
C PHE A 472 -25.13 2.53 -20.52
N PRO A 473 -25.11 3.83 -20.87
CA PRO A 473 -23.88 4.64 -20.84
C PRO A 473 -23.34 4.83 -19.42
N ILE A 474 -22.04 4.60 -19.23
CA ILE A 474 -21.32 4.79 -17.97
C ILE A 474 -20.48 6.08 -18.02
N ARG A 475 -20.37 6.79 -16.89
CA ARG A 475 -19.44 7.91 -16.70
C ARG A 475 -18.38 7.61 -15.65
N SER A 476 -18.68 6.74 -14.69
CA SER A 476 -17.79 6.36 -13.59
C SER A 476 -18.23 5.04 -12.92
N ILE A 477 -17.37 4.47 -12.07
CA ILE A 477 -17.73 3.30 -11.24
C ILE A 477 -18.96 3.57 -10.33
N LYS A 478 -19.22 4.85 -9.98
CA LYS A 478 -20.36 5.26 -9.15
C LYS A 478 -21.71 4.93 -9.81
N ASP A 479 -21.76 4.80 -11.14
CA ASP A 479 -22.98 4.46 -11.91
C ASP A 479 -23.27 2.95 -11.92
N VAL A 480 -22.24 2.11 -11.72
CA VAL A 480 -22.34 0.64 -11.83
C VAL A 480 -22.17 -0.10 -10.52
N LYS A 481 -21.62 0.52 -9.47
CA LYS A 481 -21.27 -0.14 -8.20
C LYS A 481 -22.40 -0.90 -7.50
N GLN A 482 -23.66 -0.55 -7.76
CA GLN A 482 -24.83 -1.24 -7.21
C GLN A 482 -25.02 -2.66 -7.77
N PHE A 483 -24.40 -2.98 -8.91
CA PHE A 483 -24.43 -4.32 -9.54
C PHE A 483 -23.27 -5.22 -9.08
N PHE A 484 -22.33 -4.71 -8.29
CA PHE A 484 -21.11 -5.42 -7.86
C PHE A 484 -20.98 -5.41 -6.32
N LYS A 485 -20.50 -6.49 -5.70
CA LYS A 485 -20.49 -6.65 -4.23
C LYS A 485 -19.14 -6.31 -3.60
N THR A 486 -19.15 -5.70 -2.41
CA THR A 486 -17.92 -5.38 -1.66
C THR A 486 -17.09 -6.62 -1.37
N LEU A 487 -15.81 -6.61 -1.79
CA LEU A 487 -14.82 -7.60 -1.38
C LEU A 487 -14.40 -7.32 0.07
N THR A 488 -14.29 -8.35 0.90
CA THR A 488 -13.95 -8.23 2.32
C THR A 488 -12.93 -9.27 2.74
N LEU A 489 -11.72 -8.80 3.06
CA LEU A 489 -10.66 -9.61 3.66
C LEU A 489 -10.73 -9.50 5.19
N GLN A 490 -10.60 -10.62 5.90
CA GLN A 490 -10.63 -10.70 7.37
C GLN A 490 -9.28 -11.13 7.93
N PHE A 491 -8.72 -10.31 8.81
CA PHE A 491 -7.40 -10.45 9.42
C PHE A 491 -7.51 -10.78 10.92
N GLY A 492 -6.49 -11.46 11.46
CA GLY A 492 -6.45 -11.87 12.85
C GLY A 492 -7.34 -13.08 13.13
N SER A 493 -8.30 -12.94 14.06
CA SER A 493 -9.16 -14.05 14.47
C SER A 493 -10.34 -14.30 13.51
N ASN A 494 -10.87 -15.52 13.52
CA ASN A 494 -12.20 -15.82 12.97
C ASN A 494 -13.33 -15.14 13.77
N TRP A 495 -13.09 -14.78 15.04
CA TRP A 495 -14.12 -14.19 15.90
C TRP A 495 -14.32 -12.69 15.62
N TRP A 496 -15.54 -12.33 15.27
CA TRP A 496 -15.96 -11.01 14.76
C TRP A 496 -15.65 -9.78 15.64
N ILE A 497 -15.34 -9.95 16.94
CA ILE A 497 -15.02 -8.83 17.86
C ILE A 497 -13.55 -8.43 17.73
N ILE A 498 -12.69 -9.41 17.45
CA ILE A 498 -11.22 -9.26 17.44
C ILE A 498 -10.72 -9.06 16.00
N SER A 499 -11.41 -9.64 15.02
CA SER A 499 -11.05 -9.59 13.61
C SER A 499 -11.03 -8.17 13.05
N LYS A 500 -9.99 -7.80 12.29
CA LYS A 500 -9.99 -6.58 11.47
C LYS A 500 -10.48 -6.90 10.05
N ARG A 501 -11.19 -5.96 9.42
CA ARG A 501 -11.72 -6.12 8.07
C ARG A 501 -11.17 -5.05 7.13
N PHE A 502 -10.66 -5.50 5.99
CA PHE A 502 -10.31 -4.62 4.87
C PHE A 502 -11.42 -4.73 3.84
N HIS A 503 -12.24 -3.69 3.74
CA HIS A 503 -13.37 -3.62 2.82
C HIS A 503 -12.95 -2.91 1.53
N ILE A 504 -13.11 -3.58 0.40
CA ILE A 504 -12.81 -3.08 -0.95
C ILE A 504 -14.15 -2.95 -1.68
N PRO A 505 -14.73 -1.73 -1.78
CA PRO A 505 -15.93 -1.50 -2.56
C PRO A 505 -15.61 -1.60 -4.06
N PRO A 506 -16.61 -1.59 -4.96
CA PRO A 506 -16.39 -1.64 -6.41
C PRO A 506 -15.40 -0.57 -6.92
N GLU A 507 -15.41 0.64 -6.36
CA GLU A 507 -14.43 1.70 -6.66
C GLU A 507 -12.96 1.30 -6.36
N GLY A 508 -12.74 0.29 -5.51
CA GLY A 508 -11.42 -0.26 -5.14
C GLY A 508 -11.00 -1.54 -5.87
N TYR A 509 -11.77 -2.00 -6.87
CA TYR A 509 -11.39 -3.14 -7.70
C TYR A 509 -11.86 -3.07 -9.16
N LEU A 510 -12.57 -2.03 -9.57
CA LEU A 510 -13.00 -1.80 -10.95
C LEU A 510 -12.33 -0.55 -11.57
N ILE A 511 -12.15 -0.59 -12.89
CA ILE A 511 -11.81 0.56 -13.73
C ILE A 511 -12.83 0.72 -14.88
N ILE A 512 -12.81 1.87 -15.55
CA ILE A 512 -13.47 2.07 -16.85
C ILE A 512 -12.39 2.11 -17.92
N SER A 513 -12.51 1.31 -18.98
CA SER A 513 -11.57 1.30 -20.10
C SER A 513 -11.75 2.51 -21.03
N ASN A 514 -10.80 2.73 -21.94
CA ASN A 514 -10.92 3.69 -23.03
C ASN A 514 -12.09 3.38 -23.99
N LYS A 515 -12.65 2.17 -23.96
CA LYS A 515 -13.89 1.82 -24.68
C LYS A 515 -15.17 2.14 -23.90
N GLY A 516 -15.07 2.51 -22.62
CA GLY A 516 -16.21 2.72 -21.73
C GLY A 516 -16.72 1.46 -21.03
N ASN A 517 -16.05 0.32 -21.19
CA ASN A 517 -16.40 -0.93 -20.50
C ASN A 517 -15.96 -0.87 -19.03
N VAL A 518 -16.66 -1.60 -18.16
CA VAL A 518 -16.22 -1.85 -16.77
C VAL A 518 -15.24 -3.00 -16.78
N CYS A 519 -14.06 -2.87 -16.18
CA CYS A 519 -13.07 -3.95 -16.12
C CYS A 519 -12.65 -4.32 -14.70
N LEU A 520 -12.42 -5.61 -14.46
CA LEU A 520 -11.99 -6.18 -13.18
C LEU A 520 -10.48 -6.03 -12.98
N GLY A 521 -10.08 -5.18 -12.03
CA GLY A 521 -8.69 -5.01 -11.57
C GLY A 521 -8.28 -5.92 -10.41
N ILE A 522 -9.01 -7.03 -10.21
CA ILE A 522 -8.49 -8.22 -9.51
C ILE A 522 -7.99 -9.18 -10.59
N LEU A 523 -6.78 -9.69 -10.46
CA LEU A 523 -6.12 -10.53 -11.46
C LEU A 523 -5.68 -11.89 -10.89
N ASP A 524 -5.40 -12.85 -11.77
CA ASP A 524 -4.90 -14.17 -11.39
C ASP A 524 -3.43 -14.08 -10.92
N GLY A 525 -3.23 -14.22 -9.62
CA GLY A 525 -1.92 -14.29 -8.97
C GLY A 525 -1.22 -15.64 -9.12
N SER A 526 -1.76 -16.62 -9.86
CA SER A 526 -1.16 -17.96 -10.01
C SER A 526 0.29 -18.00 -10.53
N LYS A 527 0.77 -16.90 -11.12
CA LYS A 527 2.14 -16.71 -11.64
C LYS A 527 3.02 -15.84 -10.74
N VAL A 528 2.47 -15.25 -9.68
CA VAL A 528 3.15 -14.25 -8.84
C VAL A 528 3.61 -14.92 -7.54
N HIS A 529 4.89 -14.76 -7.19
CA HIS A 529 5.57 -15.61 -6.21
C HIS A 529 5.36 -17.12 -6.50
N ASP A 530 4.84 -17.86 -5.52
CA ASP A 530 4.45 -19.27 -5.53
C ASP A 530 2.95 -19.48 -5.86
N GLY A 531 2.22 -18.42 -6.21
CA GLY A 531 0.77 -18.42 -6.41
C GLY A 531 -0.06 -18.63 -5.14
N SER A 532 0.56 -18.70 -3.95
CA SER A 532 -0.11 -18.90 -2.66
C SER A 532 -0.34 -17.61 -1.86
N THR A 533 0.20 -16.50 -2.37
CA THR A 533 0.21 -15.18 -1.73
C THR A 533 -0.69 -14.21 -2.49
N ILE A 534 -1.47 -13.40 -1.76
CA ILE A 534 -2.32 -12.33 -2.31
C ILE A 534 -1.55 -11.02 -2.26
N ILE A 535 -1.62 -10.21 -3.31
CA ILE A 535 -1.05 -8.87 -3.34
C ILE A 535 -2.19 -7.86 -3.40
N LEU A 536 -2.32 -7.02 -2.37
CA LEU A 536 -3.19 -5.85 -2.38
C LEU A 536 -2.44 -4.70 -3.06
N GLY A 537 -2.75 -4.54 -4.36
CA GLY A 537 -2.20 -3.48 -5.20
C GLY A 537 -2.94 -2.16 -5.07
N ASP A 538 -2.36 -1.11 -5.65
CA ASP A 538 -2.83 0.28 -5.66
C ASP A 538 -4.36 0.39 -5.74
N ILE A 539 -4.97 -0.29 -6.72
CA ILE A 539 -6.42 -0.24 -6.97
C ILE A 539 -7.25 -0.45 -5.70
N SER A 540 -6.82 -1.37 -4.83
CA SER A 540 -7.47 -1.72 -3.56
C SER A 540 -6.95 -0.93 -2.36
N LEU A 541 -5.83 -0.22 -2.49
CA LEU A 541 -5.34 0.71 -1.47
C LEU A 541 -6.00 2.10 -1.61
N ARG A 542 -6.35 2.56 -2.82
CA ARG A 542 -7.00 3.86 -3.11
C ARG A 542 -8.15 4.23 -2.17
N GLY A 543 -8.15 5.48 -1.70
CA GLY A 543 -9.15 6.04 -0.77
C GLY A 543 -8.95 5.64 0.70
N ARG A 544 -7.86 4.96 1.04
CA ARG A 544 -7.47 4.66 2.42
C ARG A 544 -6.14 5.33 2.72
N LEU A 545 -5.99 5.78 3.96
CA LEU A 545 -4.67 5.96 4.54
C LEU A 545 -4.18 4.58 4.95
N VAL A 546 -3.06 4.13 4.36
CA VAL A 546 -2.32 2.92 4.71
C VAL A 546 -1.04 3.34 5.41
N VAL A 547 -0.67 2.65 6.49
CA VAL A 547 0.52 2.92 7.29
C VAL A 547 1.27 1.62 7.56
N TYR A 548 2.59 1.69 7.46
CA TYR A 548 3.54 0.63 7.73
C TYR A 548 4.45 1.11 8.87
N ASP A 549 4.22 0.58 10.06
CA ASP A 549 4.95 0.96 11.28
C ASP A 549 5.97 -0.15 11.57
N ASN A 550 7.25 0.12 11.24
CA ASN A 550 8.33 -0.87 11.34
C ASN A 550 8.82 -1.00 12.78
N GLU A 551 8.81 0.10 13.54
CA GLU A 551 9.14 0.12 14.98
C GLU A 551 8.22 -0.82 15.78
N LYS A 552 6.92 -0.84 15.46
CA LYS A 552 5.91 -1.66 16.15
C LYS A 552 5.42 -2.84 15.27
N LEU A 553 6.16 -3.18 14.22
CA LEU A 553 5.96 -4.31 13.29
C LEU A 553 4.49 -4.58 12.90
N LYS A 554 3.78 -3.55 12.44
CA LYS A 554 2.33 -3.63 12.15
C LYS A 554 1.93 -2.83 10.91
N ILE A 555 0.91 -3.31 10.21
CA ILE A 555 0.26 -2.61 9.10
C ILE A 555 -1.06 -2.04 9.61
N GLY A 556 -1.35 -0.79 9.25
CA GLY A 556 -2.54 -0.06 9.65
C GLY A 556 -3.30 0.49 8.44
N TRP A 557 -4.62 0.56 8.54
CA TRP A 557 -5.44 1.28 7.56
C TRP A 557 -6.64 1.99 8.17
N THR A 558 -7.08 3.08 7.53
CA THR A 558 -8.41 3.66 7.72
C THR A 558 -8.91 4.33 6.44
N GLN A 559 -10.23 4.54 6.33
CA GLN A 559 -10.81 5.28 5.20
C GLN A 559 -10.45 6.76 5.35
N SER A 560 -9.98 7.41 4.27
CA SER A 560 -9.49 8.79 4.34
C SER A 560 -9.83 9.59 3.07
N ASP A 561 -9.91 10.91 3.21
CA ASP A 561 -9.90 11.83 2.07
C ASP A 561 -8.44 12.10 1.69
N CYS A 562 -7.95 11.40 0.67
CA CYS A 562 -6.56 11.52 0.24
C CYS A 562 -6.21 12.89 -0.39
N ALA A 563 -7.20 13.75 -0.68
CA ALA A 563 -6.94 15.14 -1.09
C ALA A 563 -6.73 16.08 0.13
N GLN A 564 -7.04 15.63 1.36
CA GLN A 564 -6.93 16.41 2.59
C GLN A 564 -6.09 15.69 3.66
N PRO A 565 -4.76 15.69 3.53
CA PRO A 565 -3.85 15.25 4.59
C PRO A 565 -4.09 15.99 5.91
N ARG A 566 -3.95 15.29 7.04
CA ARG A 566 -4.15 15.84 8.38
C ARG A 566 -2.99 15.41 9.29
N ARG A 567 -2.22 16.37 9.84
CA ARG A 567 -1.26 16.07 10.91
C ARG A 567 -2.03 15.69 12.17
N PHE A 568 -1.67 14.58 12.81
CA PHE A 568 -2.19 14.22 14.11
C PHE A 568 -1.12 14.56 15.15
N LYS A 569 -1.24 15.72 15.79
CA LYS A 569 -0.40 16.02 16.97
C LYS A 569 -0.67 14.95 18.03
N SER A 570 0.39 14.36 18.59
CA SER A 570 0.29 13.62 19.84
C SER A 570 -0.28 14.55 20.90
N LEU A 571 -1.37 14.14 21.56
CA LEU A 571 -1.95 14.94 22.65
C LEU A 571 -0.94 14.95 23.82
N PRO A 572 -0.54 16.12 24.35
CA PRO A 572 0.43 16.22 25.46
C PRO A 572 -0.26 15.94 26.81
N PHE A 573 -0.97 14.81 26.87
CA PHE A 573 -1.81 14.40 27.99
C PHE A 573 -1.72 12.88 28.16
N PHE A 574 -0.57 12.40 28.64
CA PHE A 574 -0.45 11.60 29.87
C PHE A 574 1.04 11.30 30.14
N GLU A 575 1.84 12.36 30.27
CA GLU A 575 3.18 12.30 30.88
C GLU A 575 3.03 12.74 32.34
N GLY A 576 3.31 11.83 33.29
CA GLY A 576 3.14 12.04 34.74
C GLY A 576 3.23 10.75 35.56
#